data_AF-A0A9W4X279-F1
#
_entry.id   AF-A0A9W4X279-F1
#
_cell.length_a   1.000
_cell.length_b   1.000
_cell.length_c   1.000
_cell.angle_alpha   90.00
_cell.angle_beta   90.00
_cell.angle_gamma   90.00
#
_symmetry.space_group_name_H-M   'P 1'
#
loop_
_entity.id
_entity.type
_entity.pdbx_description
1 polymer ?
#
loop_
_entity_poly.entity_id
_entity_poly.type
_entity_poly.pdbx_seq_one_letter_code
_entity_poly.pdbx_strand_id
1 'polypeptide(L)'
;MGLALNEEKKEQKAIEFYQLMSSLRFIPSTPTLFHSGLKRAQLTIGASVKSINIETSGMISFLKGAEVTTHMISRSGRRRGATAAYLEVWHLEIEDFLDLRRNVGDERRRTHDTPDLHHIYGLKFAERYLYYEQEFQVGKIKLAKQIKAFELCNIRSPQDHCGVVHSSNLCTEITLNTSEKETAVCNLGSVNLARHLKKENQPIQTEIAAVEKILHQTRLNLSQLTDENRGKKIPVAKFELEAKLLALKKQLQFDDNLLQETITLAIRMLDNVIDLNSELFTELCPEAEYANSQHRPIGLGMMGFQDALFELAINYNSPAALKFTDELTEKFSYYALAASCQLAEERGTYASYRGSK
;
A
#
# COMPACT_ATOMS: atom_id res chain seq x y z
N MET A 1 -38.86 15.42 9.70
CA MET A 1 -37.98 14.25 9.90
C MET A 1 -38.13 13.29 8.74
N GLY A 2 -37.07 12.55 8.37
CA GLY A 2 -37.08 11.67 7.18
C GLY A 2 -38.20 10.63 7.15
N LEU A 3 -38.52 10.04 8.31
CA LEU A 3 -39.52 8.97 8.41
C LEU A 3 -40.99 9.42 8.26
N ALA A 4 -41.28 10.71 8.45
CA ALA A 4 -42.65 11.24 8.39
C ALA A 4 -42.96 11.93 7.05
N LEU A 5 -42.09 11.84 6.04
CA LEU A 5 -42.19 12.62 4.80
C LEU A 5 -43.46 12.32 3.98
N ASN A 6 -43.97 11.10 4.06
CA ASN A 6 -45.14 10.63 3.29
C ASN A 6 -46.40 10.41 4.15
N GLU A 7 -46.38 10.80 5.42
CA GLU A 7 -47.54 10.74 6.30
C GLU A 7 -48.54 11.85 5.97
N GLU A 8 -49.84 11.61 6.18
CA GLU A 8 -50.88 12.63 5.95
C GLU A 8 -50.72 13.84 6.88
N LYS A 9 -50.30 13.59 8.14
CA LYS A 9 -50.03 14.61 9.15
C LYS A 9 -48.56 14.58 9.56
N LYS A 10 -47.70 15.09 8.68
CA LYS A 10 -46.23 14.97 8.76
C LYS A 10 -45.65 15.46 10.09
N GLU A 11 -46.07 16.63 10.55
CA GLU A 11 -45.56 17.27 11.77
C GLU A 11 -45.98 16.49 13.01
N GLN A 12 -47.24 16.08 13.05
CA GLN A 12 -47.77 15.29 14.17
C GLN A 12 -47.05 13.94 14.27
N LYS A 13 -46.89 13.22 13.16
CA LYS A 13 -46.17 11.94 13.15
C LYS A 13 -44.68 12.08 13.44
N ALA A 14 -44.04 13.15 12.98
CA ALA A 14 -42.65 13.42 13.32
C ALA A 14 -42.46 13.62 14.84
N ILE A 15 -43.38 14.33 15.51
CA ILE A 15 -43.35 14.52 16.97
C ILE A 15 -43.56 13.18 17.69
N GLU A 16 -44.53 12.36 17.25
CA GLU A 16 -44.77 11.02 17.80
C GLU A 16 -43.52 10.13 17.67
N PHE A 17 -42.90 10.09 16.49
CA PHE A 17 -41.67 9.31 16.25
C PHE A 17 -40.49 9.83 17.08
N TYR A 18 -40.33 11.16 17.18
CA TYR A 18 -39.32 11.77 18.02
C TYR A 18 -39.49 11.36 19.49
N GLN A 19 -40.70 11.50 20.04
CA GLN A 19 -40.98 11.14 21.44
C GLN A 19 -40.77 9.64 21.70
N LEU A 20 -41.11 8.78 20.73
CA LEU A 20 -40.87 7.35 20.81
C LEU A 20 -39.37 7.01 20.84
N MET A 21 -38.56 7.65 19.99
CA MET A 21 -37.10 7.47 19.93
C MET A 21 -36.37 8.12 21.09
N SER A 22 -36.73 9.34 21.48
CA SER A 22 -36.07 10.10 22.55
C SER A 22 -36.32 9.52 23.94
N SER A 23 -37.43 8.80 24.11
CA SER A 23 -37.71 8.01 25.32
C SER A 23 -37.02 6.64 25.31
N LEU A 24 -36.27 6.31 24.26
CA LEU A 24 -35.59 5.02 24.05
C LEU A 24 -36.54 3.81 24.08
N ARG A 25 -37.85 4.03 23.96
CA ARG A 25 -38.85 2.96 23.91
C ARG A 25 -38.76 2.15 22.62
N PHE A 26 -38.22 2.75 21.56
CA PHE A 26 -37.91 2.10 20.30
C PHE A 26 -36.77 2.85 19.60
N ILE A 27 -35.77 2.11 19.12
CA ILE A 27 -34.65 2.65 18.35
C ILE A 27 -34.68 1.92 16.99
N PRO A 28 -34.80 2.63 15.86
CA PRO A 28 -34.79 2.00 14.54
C PRO A 28 -33.39 1.48 14.18
N SER A 29 -33.30 0.70 13.11
CA SER A 29 -32.03 0.12 12.64
C SER A 29 -31.00 1.21 12.28
N THR A 30 -29.71 0.84 12.36
CA THR A 30 -28.58 1.72 12.03
C THR A 30 -28.73 2.46 10.69
N PRO A 31 -29.10 1.83 9.56
CA PRO A 31 -29.28 2.55 8.29
C PRO A 31 -30.41 3.58 8.34
N THR A 32 -31.47 3.29 9.09
CA THR A 32 -32.57 4.23 9.29
C THR A 32 -32.14 5.44 10.11
N LEU A 33 -31.31 5.25 11.15
CA LEU A 33 -30.74 6.35 11.94
C LEU A 33 -29.83 7.26 11.10
N PHE A 34 -28.98 6.67 10.26
CA PHE A 34 -28.01 7.43 9.46
C PHE A 34 -28.60 8.08 8.21
N HIS A 35 -29.56 7.43 7.54
CA HIS A 35 -29.99 7.86 6.20
C HIS A 35 -31.37 8.52 6.18
N SER A 36 -32.16 8.44 7.25
CA SER A 36 -33.49 9.06 7.27
C SER A 36 -33.40 10.59 7.14
N GLY A 37 -33.92 11.10 6.02
CA GLY A 37 -33.94 12.54 5.72
C GLY A 37 -32.94 12.97 4.65
N LEU A 38 -32.09 12.07 4.15
CA LEU A 38 -31.28 12.32 2.96
C LEU A 38 -32.15 12.33 1.69
N LYS A 39 -31.69 13.03 0.65
CA LYS A 39 -32.37 13.13 -0.67
C LYS A 39 -32.61 11.75 -1.33
N ARG A 40 -31.77 10.76 -1.00
CA ARG A 40 -31.91 9.34 -1.37
C ARG A 40 -31.64 8.48 -0.14
N ALA A 41 -32.64 8.38 0.74
CA ALA A 41 -32.51 7.63 1.98
C ALA A 41 -32.59 6.12 1.73
N GLN A 42 -31.51 5.38 2.03
CA GLN A 42 -31.52 3.92 2.05
C GLN A 42 -31.71 3.42 3.48
N LEU A 43 -32.94 3.05 3.82
CA LEU A 43 -33.37 2.77 5.20
C LEU A 43 -33.22 1.30 5.61
N THR A 44 -32.95 0.42 4.64
CA THR A 44 -32.75 -1.04 4.80
C THR A 44 -31.36 -1.45 4.28
N ILE A 45 -30.86 -2.60 4.76
CA ILE A 45 -29.61 -3.19 4.27
C ILE A 45 -29.93 -3.95 2.98
N GLY A 46 -29.30 -3.56 1.87
CA GLY A 46 -29.46 -4.23 0.58
C GLY A 46 -30.23 -3.42 -0.47
N ALA A 47 -29.83 -3.51 -1.73
CA ALA A 47 -30.52 -2.87 -2.83
C ALA A 47 -31.79 -3.65 -3.24
N SER A 48 -32.80 -2.96 -3.76
CA SER A 48 -34.01 -3.62 -4.26
C SER A 48 -33.74 -4.36 -5.58
N VAL A 49 -34.12 -5.64 -5.65
CA VAL A 49 -34.06 -6.46 -6.86
C VAL A 49 -35.41 -6.40 -7.58
N LYS A 50 -35.47 -5.62 -8.66
CA LYS A 50 -36.72 -5.30 -9.40
C LYS A 50 -37.51 -6.51 -9.89
N SER A 51 -36.84 -7.59 -10.30
CA SER A 51 -37.47 -8.76 -10.93
C SER A 51 -38.26 -9.62 -9.95
N ILE A 52 -37.80 -9.71 -8.71
CA ILE A 52 -38.38 -10.58 -7.66
C ILE A 52 -38.97 -9.78 -6.49
N ASN A 53 -38.83 -8.45 -6.51
CA ASN A 53 -39.29 -7.53 -5.47
C ASN A 53 -38.79 -7.91 -4.06
N ILE A 54 -37.52 -8.36 -3.98
CA ILE A 54 -36.84 -8.74 -2.74
C ILE A 54 -35.56 -7.90 -2.62
N GLU A 55 -35.07 -7.67 -1.40
CA GLU A 55 -33.82 -6.97 -1.13
C GLU A 55 -32.60 -7.92 -1.27
N THR A 56 -31.47 -7.40 -1.73
CA THR A 56 -30.22 -8.19 -1.77
C THR A 56 -29.71 -8.46 -0.36
N SER A 57 -29.03 -9.59 -0.15
CA SER A 57 -28.35 -9.89 1.12
C SER A 57 -27.10 -9.06 1.41
N GLY A 58 -26.70 -8.17 0.49
CA GLY A 58 -25.50 -7.33 0.60
C GLY A 58 -24.23 -8.04 0.07
N MET A 59 -23.15 -7.27 -0.06
CA MET A 59 -21.88 -7.73 -0.63
C MET A 59 -21.17 -8.77 0.24
N ILE A 60 -21.41 -8.77 1.56
CA ILE A 60 -20.76 -9.66 2.52
C ILE A 60 -21.04 -11.14 2.19
N SER A 61 -22.26 -11.46 1.73
CA SER A 61 -22.60 -12.83 1.30
C SER A 61 -21.82 -13.26 0.06
N PHE A 62 -21.57 -12.36 -0.88
CA PHE A 62 -20.79 -12.65 -2.08
C PHE A 62 -19.30 -12.83 -1.74
N LEU A 63 -18.77 -12.00 -0.82
CA LEU A 63 -17.40 -12.17 -0.32
C LEU A 63 -17.20 -13.51 0.38
N LYS A 64 -18.21 -14.02 1.08
CA LYS A 64 -18.18 -15.36 1.66
C LYS A 64 -18.06 -16.44 0.59
N GLY A 65 -18.78 -16.30 -0.52
CA GLY A 65 -18.62 -17.16 -1.69
C GLY A 65 -17.20 -17.13 -2.25
N ALA A 66 -16.65 -15.92 -2.44
CA ALA A 66 -15.30 -15.73 -2.94
C ALA A 66 -14.22 -16.30 -2.01
N GLU A 67 -14.39 -16.20 -0.69
CA GLU A 67 -13.52 -16.86 0.31
C GLU A 67 -13.52 -18.37 0.13
N VAL A 68 -14.70 -18.99 0.07
CA VAL A 68 -14.83 -20.44 -0.12
C VAL A 68 -14.15 -20.89 -1.41
N THR A 69 -14.37 -20.18 -2.52
CA THR A 69 -13.69 -20.46 -3.80
C THR A 69 -12.17 -20.33 -3.66
N THR A 70 -11.68 -19.26 -3.05
CA THR A 70 -10.25 -19.02 -2.83
C THR A 70 -9.62 -20.13 -1.99
N HIS A 71 -10.33 -20.59 -0.96
CA HIS A 71 -9.90 -21.69 -0.09
C HIS A 71 -9.87 -23.03 -0.84
N MET A 72 -10.83 -23.29 -1.73
CA MET A 72 -10.86 -24.51 -2.55
C MET A 72 -9.69 -24.56 -3.55
N ILE A 73 -9.25 -23.41 -4.05
CA ILE A 73 -8.10 -23.30 -4.95
C ILE A 73 -6.80 -23.37 -4.12
N SER A 74 -6.46 -24.59 -3.69
CA SER A 74 -5.16 -24.87 -3.09
C SER A 74 -4.20 -25.40 -4.15
N ARG A 75 -3.00 -24.81 -4.26
CA ARG A 75 -1.96 -25.27 -5.21
C ARG A 75 -1.39 -26.61 -4.74
N SER A 76 -2.07 -27.70 -5.09
CA SER A 76 -1.70 -29.08 -4.73
C SER A 76 -1.51 -29.28 -3.21
N GLY A 77 -2.33 -28.60 -2.39
CA GLY A 77 -2.29 -28.69 -0.93
C GLY A 77 -1.10 -28.00 -0.25
N ARG A 78 -0.17 -27.37 -0.99
CA ARG A 78 1.05 -26.75 -0.42
C ARG A 78 0.91 -25.26 -0.11
N ARG A 79 0.07 -24.53 -0.87
CA ARG A 79 -0.13 -23.09 -0.69
C ARG A 79 -1.62 -22.76 -0.84
N ARG A 80 -2.16 -22.08 0.17
CA ARG A 80 -3.55 -21.58 0.18
C ARG A 80 -3.68 -20.44 -0.84
N GLY A 81 -4.85 -20.36 -1.49
CA GLY A 81 -5.23 -19.19 -2.27
C GLY A 81 -5.31 -17.96 -1.37
N ALA A 82 -5.06 -16.79 -1.93
CA ALA A 82 -5.19 -15.51 -1.22
C ALA A 82 -5.77 -14.47 -2.15
N THR A 83 -6.76 -13.73 -1.67
CA THR A 83 -7.49 -12.71 -2.42
C THR A 83 -7.67 -11.48 -1.52
N ALA A 84 -7.43 -10.29 -2.07
CA ALA A 84 -7.74 -9.02 -1.41
C ALA A 84 -8.99 -8.42 -2.04
N ALA A 85 -9.99 -8.10 -1.21
CA ALA A 85 -11.14 -7.33 -1.62
C ALA A 85 -10.88 -5.84 -1.38
N TYR A 86 -11.29 -4.99 -2.33
CA TYR A 86 -11.21 -3.54 -2.23
C TYR A 86 -12.62 -2.95 -2.17
N LEU A 87 -12.83 -2.01 -1.26
CA LEU A 87 -14.11 -1.32 -1.09
C LEU A 87 -13.88 0.15 -0.83
N GLU A 88 -14.63 1.00 -1.54
CA GLU A 88 -14.58 2.44 -1.29
C GLU A 88 -15.26 2.78 0.04
N VAL A 89 -14.68 3.74 0.76
CA VAL A 89 -15.07 4.08 2.14
C VAL A 89 -16.48 4.66 2.27
N TRP A 90 -17.10 5.09 1.18
CA TRP A 90 -18.48 5.58 1.16
C TRP A 90 -19.49 4.47 0.88
N HIS A 91 -19.05 3.24 0.60
CA HIS A 91 -19.96 2.12 0.40
C HIS A 91 -20.80 1.87 1.66
N LEU A 92 -22.09 1.59 1.49
CA LEU A 92 -23.05 1.47 2.60
C LEU A 92 -22.68 0.36 3.60
N GLU A 93 -21.99 -0.67 3.13
CA GLU A 93 -21.54 -1.81 3.95
C GLU A 93 -20.08 -1.67 4.43
N ILE A 94 -19.50 -0.46 4.40
CA ILE A 94 -18.10 -0.25 4.81
C ILE A 94 -17.84 -0.69 6.26
N GLU A 95 -18.76 -0.45 7.19
CA GLU A 95 -18.59 -0.83 8.59
C GLU A 95 -18.55 -2.36 8.75
N ASP A 96 -19.45 -3.07 8.06
CA ASP A 96 -19.47 -4.53 8.03
C ASP A 96 -18.22 -5.11 7.34
N PHE A 97 -17.76 -4.45 6.28
CA PHE A 97 -16.56 -4.82 5.56
C PHE A 97 -15.30 -4.74 6.43
N LEU A 98 -15.17 -3.70 7.26
CA LEU A 98 -14.06 -3.55 8.22
C LEU A 98 -14.10 -4.63 9.31
N ASP A 99 -15.27 -5.18 9.59
CA ASP A 99 -15.47 -6.19 10.63
C ASP A 99 -15.27 -7.63 10.13
N LEU A 100 -15.11 -7.84 8.81
CA LEU A 100 -15.00 -9.16 8.18
C LEU A 100 -13.93 -10.06 8.82
N ARG A 101 -12.81 -9.46 9.27
CA ARG A 101 -11.65 -10.18 9.78
C ARG A 101 -11.62 -10.31 11.32
N ARG A 102 -12.65 -9.84 12.03
CA ARG A 102 -12.71 -9.96 13.50
C ARG A 102 -12.85 -11.42 13.93
N ASN A 103 -12.12 -11.80 14.96
CA ASN A 103 -12.15 -13.16 15.53
C ASN A 103 -13.47 -13.49 16.29
N VAL A 104 -14.29 -12.48 16.59
CA VAL A 104 -15.56 -12.64 17.31
C VAL A 104 -16.72 -11.98 16.55
N GLY A 105 -17.92 -12.55 16.69
CA GLY A 105 -19.14 -12.08 16.04
C GLY A 105 -19.87 -13.20 15.29
N ASP A 106 -20.86 -12.82 14.48
CA ASP A 106 -21.61 -13.76 13.62
C ASP A 106 -20.74 -14.23 12.44
N GLU A 107 -20.41 -15.54 12.41
CA GLU A 107 -19.57 -16.14 11.36
C GLU A 107 -20.12 -15.94 9.93
N ARG A 108 -21.43 -15.74 9.78
CA ARG A 108 -22.05 -15.48 8.46
C ARG A 108 -21.62 -14.14 7.87
N ARG A 109 -21.10 -13.24 8.70
CA ARG A 109 -20.62 -11.89 8.33
C ARG A 109 -19.10 -11.78 8.44
N ARG A 110 -18.36 -12.89 8.30
CA ARG A 110 -16.90 -12.94 8.49
C ARG A 110 -16.16 -13.73 7.40
N THR A 111 -14.92 -13.33 7.16
CA THR A 111 -13.93 -14.02 6.31
C THR A 111 -12.62 -14.15 7.09
N HIS A 112 -12.10 -15.36 7.31
CA HIS A 112 -11.08 -15.62 8.35
C HIS A 112 -9.64 -15.88 7.85
N ASP A 113 -9.36 -15.70 6.56
CA ASP A 113 -8.18 -16.29 5.92
C ASP A 113 -6.76 -15.77 6.30
N THR A 114 -6.58 -14.81 7.22
CA THR A 114 -5.23 -14.41 7.73
C THR A 114 -5.26 -13.85 9.18
N PRO A 115 -5.27 -14.69 10.24
CA PRO A 115 -5.50 -14.23 11.62
C PRO A 115 -4.34 -13.46 12.31
N ASP A 116 -3.22 -13.17 11.63
CA ASP A 116 -1.94 -12.96 12.32
C ASP A 116 -1.31 -11.55 12.21
N LEU A 117 -2.00 -10.53 11.67
CA LEU A 117 -1.33 -9.26 11.33
C LEU A 117 -1.98 -8.03 11.96
N HIS A 118 -1.61 -7.68 13.21
CA HIS A 118 -2.28 -6.55 13.87
C HIS A 118 -1.57 -5.98 15.12
N HIS A 119 -0.76 -4.93 14.94
CA HIS A 119 -0.38 -3.95 15.98
C HIS A 119 -0.11 -2.63 15.23
N ILE A 120 -1.00 -1.63 15.05
CA ILE A 120 -1.97 -0.92 15.90
C ILE A 120 -3.18 -0.58 15.01
N TYR A 121 -4.42 -0.76 15.50
CA TYR A 121 -5.66 -0.61 14.74
C TYR A 121 -6.84 -0.33 15.70
N GLY A 122 -7.96 0.19 15.18
CA GLY A 122 -9.17 0.48 15.98
C GLY A 122 -9.19 1.89 16.61
N LEU A 123 -9.93 2.03 17.73
CA LEU A 123 -10.22 3.30 18.42
C LEU A 123 -8.98 4.18 18.67
N LYS A 124 -7.83 3.61 19.01
CA LYS A 124 -6.58 4.36 19.25
C LYS A 124 -6.01 5.02 17.98
N PHE A 125 -6.18 4.39 16.82
CA PHE A 125 -5.82 5.01 15.53
C PHE A 125 -6.84 6.10 15.17
N ALA A 126 -8.13 5.83 15.35
CA ALA A 126 -9.19 6.79 15.11
C ALA A 126 -9.06 8.04 16.00
N GLU A 127 -8.81 7.88 17.30
CA GLU A 127 -8.53 8.97 18.24
C GLU A 127 -7.33 9.81 17.81
N ARG A 128 -6.26 9.16 17.34
CA ARG A 128 -5.05 9.87 16.91
C ARG A 128 -5.23 10.57 15.56
N TYR A 129 -5.97 9.95 14.64
CA TYR A 129 -6.35 10.54 13.36
C TYR A 129 -7.25 11.76 13.57
N LEU A 130 -8.30 11.63 14.40
CA LEU A 130 -9.22 12.72 14.76
C LEU A 130 -8.50 13.86 15.48
N TYR A 131 -7.53 13.55 16.34
CA TYR A 131 -6.66 14.55 16.96
C TYR A 131 -5.90 15.37 15.91
N TYR A 132 -5.29 14.72 14.91
CA TYR A 132 -4.56 15.43 13.85
C TYR A 132 -5.51 16.18 12.90
N GLU A 133 -6.71 15.66 12.65
CA GLU A 133 -7.74 16.32 11.85
C GLU A 133 -8.24 17.60 12.54
N GLN A 134 -8.46 17.55 13.87
CA GLN A 134 -8.79 18.73 14.67
C GLN A 134 -7.65 19.75 14.64
N GLU A 135 -6.40 19.34 14.87
CA GLU A 135 -5.24 20.25 14.85
C GLU A 135 -4.98 20.88 13.47
N PHE A 136 -5.38 20.21 12.38
CA PHE A 136 -5.42 20.79 11.03
C PHE A 136 -6.55 21.81 10.88
N GLN A 137 -7.77 21.48 11.31
CA GLN A 137 -8.91 22.40 11.25
C GLN A 137 -8.71 23.68 12.08
N VAL A 138 -8.01 23.60 13.23
CA VAL A 138 -7.64 24.79 14.03
C VAL A 138 -6.39 25.51 13.51
N GLY A 139 -5.89 25.16 12.32
CA GLY A 139 -4.84 25.91 11.60
C GLY A 139 -3.43 25.81 12.20
N LYS A 140 -3.20 24.90 13.14
CA LYS A 140 -1.87 24.64 13.71
C LYS A 140 -0.98 23.84 12.75
N ILE A 141 -1.58 23.06 11.85
CA ILE A 141 -0.89 22.34 10.77
C ILE A 141 -1.13 23.11 9.46
N LYS A 142 -0.14 23.91 9.05
CA LYS A 142 -0.28 24.83 7.90
C LYS A 142 0.03 24.20 6.53
N LEU A 143 0.52 22.96 6.51
CA LEU A 143 0.95 22.27 5.30
C LEU A 143 0.28 20.90 5.20
N ALA A 144 -1.00 20.88 4.83
CA ALA A 144 -1.68 19.65 4.45
C ALA A 144 -2.63 19.92 3.30
N LYS A 145 -2.58 19.06 2.27
CA LYS A 145 -3.56 19.01 1.19
C LYS A 145 -4.35 17.73 1.39
N GLN A 146 -5.65 17.85 1.65
CA GLN A 146 -6.54 16.69 1.74
C GLN A 146 -6.76 16.19 0.32
N ILE A 147 -6.11 15.08 -0.04
CA ILE A 147 -6.35 14.35 -1.28
C ILE A 147 -6.90 12.99 -0.86
N LYS A 148 -8.00 12.54 -1.48
CA LYS A 148 -8.46 11.16 -1.27
C LYS A 148 -7.37 10.23 -1.79
N ALA A 149 -6.92 9.25 -1.00
CA ALA A 149 -5.83 8.36 -1.39
C ALA A 149 -6.07 7.67 -2.76
N PHE A 150 -7.32 7.41 -3.13
CA PHE A 150 -7.73 6.90 -4.44
C PHE A 150 -7.44 7.85 -5.60
N GLU A 151 -7.65 9.16 -5.41
CA GLU A 151 -7.36 10.17 -6.44
C GLU A 151 -5.86 10.21 -6.73
N LEU A 152 -4.99 9.91 -5.76
CA LEU A 152 -3.54 9.86 -5.99
C LEU A 152 -3.14 8.77 -6.99
N CYS A 153 -3.72 7.57 -6.89
CA CYS A 153 -3.41 6.47 -7.80
C CYS A 153 -3.81 6.80 -9.24
N ASN A 154 -5.01 7.38 -9.44
CA ASN A 154 -5.49 7.75 -10.77
C ASN A 154 -4.78 8.99 -11.33
N ILE A 155 -4.57 10.03 -10.52
CA ILE A 155 -3.87 11.27 -10.96
C ILE A 155 -2.42 10.99 -11.35
N ARG A 156 -1.74 10.04 -10.69
CA ARG A 156 -0.35 9.70 -10.98
C ARG A 156 -0.18 8.55 -11.96
N SER A 157 -1.27 7.87 -12.34
CA SER A 157 -1.22 6.79 -13.31
C SER A 157 -0.82 7.35 -14.68
N PRO A 158 0.14 6.71 -15.38
CA PRO A 158 0.43 7.01 -16.79
C PRO A 158 -0.65 6.44 -17.73
N GLN A 159 -1.61 5.67 -17.22
CA GLN A 159 -2.72 5.07 -17.99
C GLN A 159 -4.06 5.81 -17.78
N ASP A 160 -4.04 7.03 -17.25
CA ASP A 160 -5.27 7.80 -16.98
C ASP A 160 -6.02 8.24 -18.24
N HIS A 161 -5.36 8.19 -19.40
CA HIS A 161 -5.96 8.48 -20.70
C HIS A 161 -6.85 7.36 -21.25
N CYS A 162 -6.68 6.13 -20.78
CA CYS A 162 -7.34 4.95 -21.34
C CYS A 162 -8.17 4.14 -20.33
N GLY A 163 -8.20 4.54 -19.06
CA GLY A 163 -9.01 3.84 -18.06
C GLY A 163 -8.86 4.39 -16.66
N VAL A 164 -9.34 3.61 -15.69
CA VAL A 164 -9.36 3.97 -14.27
C VAL A 164 -8.80 2.81 -13.46
N VAL A 165 -7.94 3.13 -12.49
CA VAL A 165 -7.48 2.22 -11.46
C VAL A 165 -8.58 2.10 -10.41
N HIS A 166 -9.31 0.97 -10.39
CA HIS A 166 -10.38 0.74 -9.40
C HIS A 166 -9.86 0.17 -8.08
N SER A 167 -8.76 -0.58 -8.12
CA SER A 167 -8.16 -1.22 -6.94
C SER A 167 -6.66 -1.42 -7.13
N SER A 168 -5.98 -1.83 -6.05
CA SER A 168 -4.63 -2.38 -6.15
C SER A 168 -4.68 -3.92 -6.22
N ASN A 169 -3.53 -4.59 -6.20
CA ASN A 169 -3.43 -6.05 -6.17
C ASN A 169 -3.40 -6.59 -4.72
N LEU A 170 -3.15 -7.89 -4.54
CA LEU A 170 -3.07 -8.52 -3.22
C LEU A 170 -2.06 -7.84 -2.27
N CYS A 171 -0.94 -7.36 -2.79
CA CYS A 171 0.19 -6.86 -2.01
C CYS A 171 0.26 -5.32 -1.96
N THR A 172 -0.73 -4.62 -2.54
CA THR A 172 -0.93 -3.16 -2.48
C THR A 172 0.08 -2.30 -3.26
N GLU A 173 0.92 -2.89 -4.11
CA GLU A 173 1.99 -2.21 -4.86
C GLU A 173 1.62 -1.88 -6.32
N ILE A 174 0.56 -2.50 -6.86
CA ILE A 174 0.18 -2.37 -8.27
C ILE A 174 -1.02 -1.45 -8.44
N THR A 175 -0.97 -0.54 -9.40
CA THR A 175 -2.03 0.45 -9.66
C THR A 175 -2.32 0.51 -11.16
N LEU A 176 -2.91 -0.56 -11.68
CA LEU A 176 -3.23 -0.72 -13.10
C LEU A 176 -4.72 -0.60 -13.34
N ASN A 177 -5.08 -0.20 -14.56
CA ASN A 177 -6.48 -0.09 -14.96
C ASN A 177 -7.14 -1.47 -14.99
N THR A 178 -8.43 -1.50 -14.66
CA THR A 178 -9.26 -2.69 -14.78
C THR A 178 -10.63 -2.30 -15.32
N SER A 179 -11.27 -3.21 -16.05
CA SER A 179 -12.63 -3.02 -16.56
C SER A 179 -13.30 -4.38 -16.76
N GLU A 180 -14.54 -4.38 -17.25
CA GLU A 180 -15.22 -5.63 -17.64
C GLU A 180 -14.46 -6.42 -18.71
N LYS A 181 -13.56 -5.76 -19.46
CA LYS A 181 -12.77 -6.37 -20.54
C LYS A 181 -11.28 -6.48 -20.21
N GLU A 182 -10.85 -5.95 -19.07
CA GLU A 182 -9.43 -5.83 -18.71
C GLU A 182 -9.22 -6.34 -17.29
N THR A 183 -8.51 -7.46 -17.18
CA THR A 183 -7.98 -7.94 -15.90
C THR A 183 -6.49 -7.63 -15.85
N ALA A 184 -6.10 -6.65 -15.01
CA ALA A 184 -4.70 -6.27 -14.89
C ALA A 184 -3.81 -7.44 -14.43
N VAL A 185 -2.66 -7.60 -15.08
CA VAL A 185 -1.66 -8.61 -14.73
C VAL A 185 -0.39 -7.92 -14.26
N CYS A 186 0.33 -8.59 -13.36
CA CYS A 186 1.57 -8.08 -12.81
C CYS A 186 2.76 -8.97 -13.20
N ASN A 187 3.68 -8.42 -14.00
CA ASN A 187 4.93 -9.06 -14.38
C ASN A 187 6.05 -8.54 -13.47
N LEU A 188 6.40 -9.31 -12.43
CA LEU A 188 7.23 -8.85 -11.32
C LEU A 188 8.68 -9.33 -11.38
N GLY A 189 9.60 -8.43 -11.04
CA GLY A 189 11.00 -8.74 -10.77
C GLY A 189 11.53 -7.90 -9.60
N SER A 190 12.66 -8.30 -8.99
CA SER A 190 13.28 -7.51 -7.93
C SER A 190 14.80 -7.50 -8.01
N VAL A 191 15.38 -6.30 -8.02
CA VAL A 191 16.83 -6.11 -8.02
C VAL A 191 17.39 -6.27 -6.61
N ASN A 192 18.41 -7.10 -6.44
CA ASN A 192 19.09 -7.26 -5.15
C ASN A 192 20.13 -6.16 -4.92
N LEU A 193 19.78 -5.12 -4.17
CA LEU A 193 20.65 -3.96 -3.95
C LEU A 193 21.97 -4.31 -3.25
N ALA A 194 21.97 -5.29 -2.35
CA ALA A 194 23.17 -5.72 -1.64
C ALA A 194 24.26 -6.33 -2.56
N ARG A 195 23.89 -6.69 -3.80
CA ARG A 195 24.82 -7.19 -4.83
C ARG A 195 25.39 -6.08 -5.73
N HIS A 196 24.98 -4.83 -5.54
CA HIS A 196 25.41 -3.67 -6.32
C HIS A 196 26.39 -2.81 -5.53
N LEU A 197 27.34 -3.45 -4.84
CA LEU A 197 28.36 -2.79 -4.03
C LEU A 197 29.74 -3.15 -4.58
N LYS A 198 30.61 -2.15 -4.70
CA LYS A 198 32.01 -2.32 -5.11
C LYS A 198 32.95 -1.79 -4.05
N LYS A 199 34.16 -2.35 -4.00
CA LYS A 199 35.24 -1.82 -3.16
C LYS A 199 35.81 -0.55 -3.76
N GLU A 200 36.11 0.39 -2.88
CA GLU A 200 36.79 1.63 -3.19
C GLU A 200 38.24 1.54 -2.70
N ASN A 201 39.20 1.50 -3.63
CA ASN A 201 40.63 1.36 -3.30
C ASN A 201 41.26 2.73 -2.97
N GLN A 202 40.83 3.37 -1.88
CA GLN A 202 41.46 4.60 -1.39
C GLN A 202 42.42 4.32 -0.22
N PRO A 203 43.56 5.03 -0.12
CA PRO A 203 44.47 4.93 1.03
C PRO A 203 43.92 5.72 2.23
N ILE A 204 43.25 5.03 3.16
CA ILE A 204 42.56 5.65 4.33
C ILE A 204 43.09 5.21 5.69
N GLN A 205 44.29 4.61 5.75
CA GLN A 205 44.92 4.15 6.99
C GLN A 205 44.99 5.24 8.08
N THR A 206 45.29 6.47 7.69
CA THR A 206 45.42 7.62 8.60
C THR A 206 44.08 8.02 9.22
N GLU A 207 43.00 7.97 8.45
CA GLU A 207 41.66 8.30 8.92
C GLU A 207 41.09 7.22 9.84
N ILE A 208 41.31 5.94 9.50
CA ILE A 208 40.96 4.80 10.35
C ILE A 208 41.64 4.95 11.71
N ALA A 209 42.96 5.21 11.74
CA ALA A 209 43.71 5.39 12.97
C ALA A 209 43.20 6.58 13.81
N ALA A 210 42.82 7.68 13.16
CA ALA A 210 42.25 8.84 13.84
C ALA A 210 40.90 8.51 14.50
N VAL A 211 39.99 7.84 13.78
CA VAL A 211 38.67 7.46 14.30
C VAL A 211 38.79 6.42 15.42
N GLU A 212 39.69 5.43 15.31
CA GLU A 212 39.97 4.45 16.35
C GLU A 212 40.45 5.11 17.65
N LYS A 213 41.32 6.11 17.54
CA LYS A 213 41.81 6.88 18.70
C LYS A 213 40.67 7.63 19.41
N ILE A 214 39.78 8.27 18.65
CA ILE A 214 38.61 8.97 19.20
C ILE A 214 37.66 7.98 19.89
N LEU A 215 37.42 6.82 19.27
CA LEU A 215 36.59 5.76 19.84
C LEU A 215 37.17 5.20 21.14
N HIS A 216 38.48 4.99 21.19
CA HIS A 216 39.17 4.53 22.38
C HIS A 216 39.02 5.54 23.53
N GLN A 217 39.28 6.83 23.27
CA GLN A 217 39.10 7.88 24.28
C GLN A 217 37.64 7.97 24.75
N THR A 218 36.68 7.85 23.83
CA THR A 218 35.25 7.88 24.16
C THR A 218 34.85 6.70 25.06
N ARG A 219 35.41 5.50 24.83
CA ARG A 219 35.18 4.33 25.69
C ARG A 219 35.75 4.52 27.10
N LEU A 220 36.94 5.10 27.22
CA LEU A 220 37.55 5.41 28.52
C LEU A 220 36.73 6.44 29.31
N ASN A 221 36.23 7.48 28.63
CA ASN A 221 35.41 8.49 29.29
C ASN A 221 34.06 7.92 29.77
N LEU A 222 33.48 6.96 29.01
CA LEU A 222 32.23 6.30 29.39
C LEU A 222 32.39 5.31 30.55
N SER A 223 33.54 4.64 30.67
CA SER A 223 33.77 3.68 31.78
C SER A 223 33.92 4.38 33.13
N GLN A 224 34.30 5.65 33.14
CA GLN A 224 34.45 6.50 34.32
C GLN A 224 33.12 7.11 34.83
N LEU A 225 32.00 6.93 34.12
CA LEU A 225 30.68 7.39 34.55
C LEU A 225 30.05 6.42 35.57
N THR A 226 29.43 6.98 36.62
CA THR A 226 28.68 6.25 37.64
C THR A 226 27.38 5.63 37.09
N ASP A 227 26.91 4.53 37.69
CA ASP A 227 25.78 3.73 37.18
C ASP A 227 24.46 4.50 37.02
N GLU A 228 24.20 5.53 37.85
CA GLU A 228 23.02 6.40 37.75
C GLU A 228 22.96 7.21 36.44
N ASN A 229 24.11 7.44 35.79
CA ASN A 229 24.23 8.21 34.54
C ASN A 229 24.40 7.34 33.28
N ARG A 230 24.69 6.04 33.42
CA ARG A 230 24.93 5.12 32.28
C ARG A 230 23.71 4.91 31.39
N GLY A 231 22.50 4.85 31.98
CA GLY A 231 21.27 4.55 31.25
C GLY A 231 20.66 5.73 30.47
N LYS A 232 21.05 6.98 30.78
CA LYS A 232 20.42 8.19 30.22
C LYS A 232 21.17 8.80 29.02
N LYS A 233 22.42 8.40 28.77
CA LYS A 233 23.26 8.90 27.67
C LYS A 233 24.23 7.84 27.18
N ILE A 234 23.76 6.80 26.49
CA ILE A 234 24.64 6.21 25.47
C ILE A 234 24.70 7.28 24.37
N PRO A 235 25.84 7.95 24.14
CA PRO A 235 25.86 9.07 23.21
C PRO A 235 25.53 8.52 21.83
N VAL A 236 24.53 9.10 21.16
CA VAL A 236 24.28 8.89 19.72
C VAL A 236 25.60 8.98 18.93
N ALA A 237 26.48 9.89 19.37
CA ALA A 237 27.84 10.06 18.86
C ALA A 237 28.72 8.79 18.88
N LYS A 238 28.55 7.85 19.85
CA LYS A 238 29.32 6.60 19.88
C LYS A 238 28.91 5.69 18.72
N PHE A 239 27.61 5.49 18.51
CA PHE A 239 27.10 4.65 17.42
C PHE A 239 27.44 5.23 16.06
N GLU A 240 27.39 6.55 15.91
CA GLU A 240 27.82 7.24 14.68
C GLU A 240 29.31 7.08 14.41
N LEU A 241 30.15 7.15 15.45
CA LEU A 241 31.60 6.90 15.30
C LEU A 241 31.89 5.43 14.95
N GLU A 242 31.18 4.47 15.55
CA GLU A 242 31.32 3.04 15.23
C GLU A 242 30.86 2.74 13.79
N ALA A 243 29.77 3.37 13.33
CA ALA A 243 29.31 3.29 11.95
C ALA A 243 30.31 3.91 10.97
N LYS A 244 30.86 5.10 11.28
CA LYS A 244 31.91 5.73 10.46
C LYS A 244 33.17 4.87 10.38
N LEU A 245 33.60 4.28 11.49
CA LEU A 245 34.75 3.37 11.50
C LEU A 245 34.48 2.13 10.65
N LEU A 246 33.26 1.57 10.73
CA LEU A 246 32.86 0.42 9.92
C LEU A 246 32.85 0.78 8.42
N ALA A 247 32.31 1.94 8.05
CA ALA A 247 32.31 2.44 6.67
C ALA A 247 33.75 2.54 6.12
N LEU A 248 34.65 3.21 6.86
CA LEU A 248 36.06 3.37 6.49
C LEU A 248 36.80 2.03 6.38
N LYS A 249 36.46 1.04 7.21
CA LYS A 249 37.05 -0.29 7.13
C LYS A 249 36.53 -1.12 5.97
N LYS A 250 35.23 -1.00 5.65
CA LYS A 250 34.61 -1.76 4.55
C LYS A 250 34.99 -1.21 3.18
N GLN A 251 35.13 0.12 3.06
CA GLN A 251 35.46 0.80 1.80
C GLN A 251 34.51 0.37 0.68
N LEU A 252 33.21 0.30 0.97
CA LEU A 252 32.20 -0.09 -0.01
C LEU A 252 31.48 1.17 -0.49
N GLN A 253 31.25 1.22 -1.79
CA GLN A 253 30.40 2.19 -2.44
C GLN A 253 29.38 1.48 -3.32
N PHE A 254 28.28 2.16 -3.59
CA PHE A 254 27.25 1.64 -4.49
C PHE A 254 27.75 1.67 -5.94
N ASP A 255 27.47 0.61 -6.71
CA ASP A 255 27.93 0.47 -8.10
C ASP A 255 26.84 0.83 -9.09
N ASP A 256 26.81 2.11 -9.46
CA ASP A 256 25.81 2.65 -10.38
C ASP A 256 25.83 2.02 -11.78
N ASN A 257 27.02 1.67 -12.30
CA ASN A 257 27.16 1.07 -13.63
C ASN A 257 26.54 -0.33 -13.67
N LEU A 258 26.83 -1.14 -12.65
CA LEU A 258 26.25 -2.47 -12.52
C LEU A 258 24.74 -2.40 -12.30
N LEU A 259 24.25 -1.39 -11.57
CA LEU A 259 22.81 -1.17 -11.38
C LEU A 259 22.13 -0.87 -12.71
N GLN A 260 22.69 0.03 -13.51
CA GLN A 260 22.16 0.37 -14.83
C GLN A 260 22.08 -0.87 -15.74
N GLU A 261 23.15 -1.66 -15.83
CA GLU A 261 23.18 -2.89 -16.62
C GLU A 261 22.10 -3.88 -16.15
N THR A 262 22.01 -4.10 -14.84
CA THR A 262 21.06 -5.03 -14.23
C THR A 262 19.61 -4.62 -14.49
N ILE A 263 19.28 -3.34 -14.30
CA ILE A 263 17.93 -2.83 -14.57
C ILE A 263 17.59 -2.96 -16.05
N THR A 264 18.53 -2.60 -16.95
CA THR A 264 18.31 -2.69 -18.41
C THR A 264 17.96 -4.12 -18.82
N LEU A 265 18.72 -5.11 -18.34
CA LEU A 265 18.44 -6.52 -18.61
C LEU A 265 17.14 -6.99 -17.97
N ALA A 266 16.86 -6.58 -16.73
CA ALA A 266 15.64 -6.96 -16.01
C ALA A 266 14.38 -6.45 -16.71
N ILE A 267 14.37 -5.20 -17.20
CA ILE A 267 13.25 -4.63 -17.95
C ILE A 267 12.98 -5.45 -19.23
N ARG A 268 14.03 -5.81 -19.98
CA ARG A 268 13.91 -6.68 -21.16
C ARG A 268 13.37 -8.08 -20.81
N MET A 269 13.83 -8.66 -19.70
CA MET A 269 13.33 -9.95 -19.23
C MET A 269 11.84 -9.89 -18.89
N LEU A 270 11.41 -8.84 -18.18
CA LEU A 270 10.00 -8.66 -17.79
C LEU A 270 9.11 -8.39 -19.01
N ASP A 271 9.60 -7.63 -20.00
CA ASP A 271 8.86 -7.43 -21.25
C ASP A 271 8.70 -8.75 -22.02
N ASN A 272 9.73 -9.60 -22.07
CA ASN A 272 9.61 -10.93 -22.68
C ASN A 272 8.60 -11.85 -21.95
N VAL A 273 8.43 -11.70 -20.64
CA VAL A 273 7.46 -12.49 -19.86
C VAL A 273 6.02 -12.23 -20.33
N ILE A 274 5.73 -11.00 -20.79
CA ILE A 274 4.42 -10.65 -21.34
C ILE A 274 4.10 -11.55 -22.54
N ASP A 275 5.03 -11.62 -23.50
CA ASP A 275 4.83 -12.39 -24.73
C ASP A 275 4.77 -13.90 -24.46
N LEU A 276 5.61 -14.39 -23.55
CA LEU A 276 5.64 -15.82 -23.18
C LEU A 276 4.38 -16.30 -22.47
N ASN A 277 3.65 -15.41 -21.80
CA ASN A 277 2.39 -15.74 -21.14
C ASN A 277 1.17 -15.63 -22.07
N SER A 278 1.33 -15.12 -23.29
CA SER A 278 0.20 -14.74 -24.16
C SER A 278 -0.71 -15.91 -24.51
N GLU A 279 -0.15 -17.06 -24.88
CA GLU A 279 -0.93 -18.28 -25.18
C GLU A 279 -1.73 -18.74 -23.96
N LEU A 280 -1.09 -18.77 -22.78
CA LEU A 280 -1.72 -19.18 -21.54
C LEU A 280 -2.90 -18.26 -21.16
N PHE A 281 -2.74 -16.95 -21.29
CA PHE A 281 -3.81 -16.00 -20.96
C PHE A 281 -4.92 -16.01 -22.00
N THR A 282 -4.59 -16.17 -23.28
CA THR A 282 -5.61 -16.31 -24.34
C THR A 282 -6.57 -17.47 -24.04
N GLU A 283 -6.06 -18.58 -23.51
CA GLU A 283 -6.89 -19.75 -23.19
C GLU A 283 -7.63 -19.63 -21.85
N LEU A 284 -7.00 -19.06 -20.81
CA LEU A 284 -7.54 -19.10 -19.45
C LEU A 284 -8.25 -17.82 -19.00
N CYS A 285 -7.81 -16.66 -19.48
CA CYS A 285 -8.35 -15.35 -19.11
C CYS A 285 -8.06 -14.33 -20.23
N PRO A 286 -8.89 -14.28 -21.30
CA PRO A 286 -8.69 -13.38 -22.44
C PRO A 286 -8.62 -11.90 -22.05
N GLU A 287 -9.30 -11.50 -20.97
CA GLU A 287 -9.28 -10.14 -20.42
C GLU A 287 -7.89 -9.76 -19.86
N ALA A 288 -7.15 -10.75 -19.35
CA ALA A 288 -5.78 -10.58 -18.89
C ALA A 288 -4.81 -10.43 -20.06
N GLU A 289 -5.00 -11.21 -21.13
CA GLU A 289 -4.21 -11.05 -22.35
C GLU A 289 -4.46 -9.71 -23.03
N TYR A 290 -5.72 -9.29 -23.09
CA TYR A 290 -6.07 -7.98 -23.62
C TYR A 290 -5.34 -6.87 -22.84
N ALA A 291 -5.44 -6.84 -21.50
CA ALA A 291 -4.76 -5.82 -20.70
C ALA A 291 -3.23 -5.82 -20.90
N ASN A 292 -2.59 -7.00 -20.89
CA ASN A 292 -1.15 -7.13 -21.04
C ASN A 292 -0.65 -6.73 -22.43
N SER A 293 -1.34 -7.15 -23.50
CA SER A 293 -0.96 -6.79 -24.88
C SER A 293 -1.15 -5.31 -25.17
N GLN A 294 -2.19 -4.67 -24.57
CA GLN A 294 -2.46 -3.25 -24.79
C GLN A 294 -1.52 -2.31 -24.04
N HIS A 295 -1.19 -2.64 -22.79
CA HIS A 295 -0.51 -1.71 -21.88
C HIS A 295 0.91 -2.12 -21.51
N ARG A 296 1.27 -3.40 -21.75
CA ARG A 296 2.57 -4.01 -21.42
C ARG A 296 3.15 -3.61 -20.06
N PRO A 297 2.39 -3.67 -18.95
CA PRO A 297 2.86 -3.21 -17.66
C PRO A 297 3.88 -4.19 -17.06
N ILE A 298 4.93 -3.63 -16.45
CA ILE A 298 5.96 -4.38 -15.71
C ILE A 298 6.16 -3.76 -14.32
N GLY A 299 6.42 -4.61 -13.34
CA GLY A 299 6.70 -4.20 -11.96
C GLY A 299 8.10 -4.59 -11.54
N LEU A 300 9.04 -3.65 -11.64
CA LEU A 300 10.41 -3.85 -11.18
C LEU A 300 10.59 -3.27 -9.78
N GLY A 301 10.75 -4.14 -8.79
CA GLY A 301 11.01 -3.79 -7.40
C GLY A 301 12.47 -3.89 -6.99
N MET A 302 12.73 -3.70 -5.70
CA MET A 302 14.04 -3.84 -5.09
C MET A 302 13.97 -4.69 -3.82
N MET A 303 15.04 -5.43 -3.54
CA MET A 303 15.22 -6.21 -2.32
C MET A 303 16.64 -6.03 -1.77
N GLY A 304 16.87 -6.47 -0.53
CA GLY A 304 18.18 -6.31 0.11
C GLY A 304 18.54 -4.85 0.44
N PHE A 305 17.53 -3.97 0.56
CA PHE A 305 17.75 -2.55 0.90
C PHE A 305 18.43 -2.40 2.27
N GLN A 306 17.91 -3.08 3.30
CA GLN A 306 18.52 -3.08 4.63
C GLN A 306 19.94 -3.66 4.63
N ASP A 307 20.16 -4.72 3.86
CA ASP A 307 21.49 -5.34 3.74
C ASP A 307 22.48 -4.38 3.06
N ALA A 308 22.05 -3.67 2.02
CA ALA A 308 22.85 -2.64 1.36
C ALA A 308 23.20 -1.49 2.32
N LEU A 309 22.23 -1.00 3.10
CA LEU A 309 22.49 0.02 4.13
C LEU A 309 23.48 -0.49 5.18
N PHE A 310 23.33 -1.73 5.63
CA PHE A 310 24.23 -2.35 6.59
C PHE A 310 25.66 -2.51 6.06
N GLU A 311 25.80 -2.87 4.79
CA GLU A 311 27.10 -2.96 4.13
C GLU A 311 27.76 -1.60 3.93
N LEU A 312 26.98 -0.56 3.64
CA LEU A 312 27.44 0.82 3.57
C LEU A 312 27.61 1.47 4.95
N ALA A 313 27.32 0.73 6.04
CA ALA A 313 27.30 1.23 7.42
C ALA A 313 26.43 2.48 7.62
N ILE A 314 25.31 2.55 6.90
CA ILE A 314 24.29 3.60 7.00
C ILE A 314 23.17 3.11 7.92
N ASN A 315 22.84 3.89 8.94
CA ASN A 315 21.70 3.60 9.80
C ASN A 315 20.38 3.92 9.06
N TYR A 316 19.42 3.00 9.05
CA TYR A 316 18.11 3.17 8.41
C TYR A 316 17.43 4.48 8.85
N ASN A 317 17.40 4.76 10.15
CA ASN A 317 16.76 5.97 10.67
C ASN A 317 17.74 7.15 10.71
N SER A 318 18.38 7.46 9.58
CA SER A 318 19.33 8.57 9.46
C SER A 318 19.06 9.43 8.23
N PRO A 319 19.46 10.72 8.23
CA PRO A 319 19.40 11.57 7.04
C PRO A 319 20.20 11.00 5.86
N ALA A 320 21.27 10.25 6.14
CA ALA A 320 22.08 9.59 5.11
C ALA A 320 21.30 8.48 4.40
N ALA A 321 20.51 7.68 5.13
CA ALA A 321 19.62 6.69 4.52
C ALA A 321 18.53 7.34 3.68
N LEU A 322 17.93 8.44 4.15
CA LEU A 322 16.91 9.17 3.38
C LEU A 322 17.49 9.69 2.05
N LYS A 323 18.67 10.33 2.11
CA LYS A 323 19.37 10.81 0.92
C LYS A 323 19.73 9.66 -0.04
N PHE A 324 20.24 8.56 0.51
CA PHE A 324 20.56 7.37 -0.28
C PHE A 324 19.32 6.78 -0.97
N THR A 325 18.18 6.71 -0.26
CA THR A 325 16.91 6.25 -0.84
C THR A 325 16.47 7.15 -1.99
N ASP A 326 16.50 8.47 -1.79
CA ASP A 326 16.09 9.44 -2.81
C ASP A 326 16.91 9.27 -4.10
N GLU A 327 18.24 9.37 -3.99
CA GLU A 327 19.17 9.21 -5.12
C GLU A 327 19.06 7.82 -5.77
N LEU A 328 18.91 6.76 -4.98
CA LEU A 328 18.75 5.40 -5.50
C LEU A 328 17.45 5.28 -6.31
N THR A 329 16.33 5.77 -5.77
CA THR A 329 15.03 5.66 -6.44
C THR A 329 14.95 6.50 -7.70
N GLU A 330 15.58 7.68 -7.71
CA GLU A 330 15.73 8.51 -8.91
C GLU A 330 16.49 7.77 -10.01
N LYS A 331 17.69 7.23 -9.69
CA LYS A 331 18.49 6.44 -10.64
C LYS A 331 17.75 5.21 -11.13
N PHE A 332 17.08 4.50 -10.22
CA PHE A 332 16.30 3.30 -10.54
C PHE A 332 15.20 3.63 -11.56
N SER A 333 14.45 4.71 -11.33
CA SER A 333 13.41 5.17 -12.23
C SER A 333 13.99 5.62 -13.57
N TYR A 334 15.10 6.37 -13.57
CA TYR A 334 15.76 6.83 -14.79
C TYR A 334 16.22 5.66 -15.66
N TYR A 335 16.93 4.68 -15.08
CA TYR A 335 17.42 3.52 -15.82
C TYR A 335 16.28 2.63 -16.34
N ALA A 336 15.20 2.47 -15.57
CA ALA A 336 14.03 1.72 -16.02
C ALA A 336 13.33 2.39 -17.22
N LEU A 337 13.14 3.70 -17.16
CA LEU A 337 12.55 4.48 -18.27
C LEU A 337 13.47 4.46 -19.50
N ALA A 338 14.78 4.66 -19.31
CA ALA A 338 15.74 4.60 -20.41
C ALA A 338 15.75 3.23 -21.11
N ALA A 339 15.71 2.14 -20.34
CA ALA A 339 15.60 0.79 -20.88
C ALA A 339 14.27 0.56 -21.62
N SER A 340 13.16 1.10 -21.10
CA SER A 340 11.87 1.04 -21.77
C SER A 340 11.86 1.83 -23.09
N CYS A 341 12.51 2.99 -23.15
CA CYS A 341 12.70 3.74 -24.40
C CYS A 341 13.51 2.95 -25.43
N GLN A 342 14.60 2.30 -25.01
CA GLN A 342 15.39 1.43 -25.91
C GLN A 342 14.53 0.28 -26.48
N LEU A 343 13.69 -0.35 -25.64
CA LEU A 343 12.75 -1.36 -26.12
C LEU A 343 11.72 -0.78 -27.10
N ALA A 344 11.25 0.44 -26.87
CA ALA A 344 10.31 1.09 -27.78
C ALA A 344 10.96 1.41 -29.14
N GLU A 345 12.25 1.76 -29.18
CA GLU A 345 13.01 1.92 -30.43
C GLU A 345 13.16 0.60 -31.18
N GLU A 346 13.39 -0.51 -30.47
CA GLU A 346 13.59 -1.84 -31.06
C GLU A 346 12.27 -2.53 -31.49
N ARG A 347 11.23 -2.45 -30.66
CA ARG A 347 9.98 -3.23 -30.77
C ARG A 347 8.75 -2.39 -31.11
N GLY A 348 8.89 -1.07 -31.12
CA GLY A 348 7.77 -0.13 -31.15
C GLY A 348 7.19 0.13 -29.76
N THR A 349 6.43 1.21 -29.65
CA THR A 349 5.72 1.55 -28.42
C THR A 349 4.55 0.58 -28.16
N TYR A 350 4.18 0.39 -26.89
CA TYR A 350 2.96 -0.36 -26.55
C TYR A 350 1.71 0.29 -27.18
N ALA A 351 0.68 -0.52 -27.44
CA ALA A 351 -0.46 -0.11 -28.29
C ALA A 351 -1.20 1.13 -27.77
N SER A 352 -1.35 1.22 -26.45
CA SER A 352 -2.00 2.34 -25.77
C SER A 352 -1.06 3.51 -25.42
N TYR A 353 0.16 3.58 -25.95
CA TYR A 353 1.12 4.65 -25.60
C TYR A 353 0.63 6.05 -25.98
N ARG A 354 -0.09 6.19 -27.10
CA ARG A 354 -0.53 7.51 -27.54
C ARG A 354 -1.55 8.10 -26.55
N GLY A 355 -1.19 9.22 -25.94
CA GLY A 355 -2.04 9.95 -24.99
C GLY A 355 -1.69 9.69 -23.53
N SER A 356 -0.74 8.79 -23.24
CA SER A 356 -0.17 8.68 -21.90
C SER A 356 0.66 9.92 -21.55
N LYS A 357 0.85 10.13 -20.24
CA LYS A 357 1.78 11.13 -19.69
C LYS A 357 3.22 10.74 -19.97
#